data_AF-A0AB73K823-F1
#
_entry.id   AF-A0AB73K823-F1
#
_cell.length_a   1.000
_cell.length_b   1.000
_cell.length_c   1.000
_cell.angle_alpha   90.00
_cell.angle_beta   90.00
_cell.angle_gamma   90.00
#
_symmetry.space_group_name_H-M   'P 1'
#
loop_
_entity.id
_entity.type
_entity.pdbx_description
1 polymer ?
#
loop_
_entity_poly.entity_id
_entity_poly.type
_entity_poly.pdbx_seq_one_letter_code
_entity_poly.pdbx_strand_id
1 'polypeptide(L)'
;MDDTAFQTLLLREEDLEESFFGEEPSAAYDPSFVSGDESGRAIVDLTNMLTHGTHPEATQHASALFTNVVGSVIFHNVTRFGNQACRQVFEEISAAVRDCTHYRMELNDGVQLDITKVGQEPISVGDGSFMVRWLSTVEHFRIETSWVIVMKDDILSLVNTRVPDESEIRRLARIAGDRVSDLTGTP
;
A
#
# COMPACT_ATOMS: atom_id res chain seq x y z
N MET A 1 -12.60 -18.56 -3.24
CA MET A 1 -12.44 -17.70 -4.43
C MET A 1 -11.29 -18.28 -5.23
N ASP A 2 -11.42 -18.45 -6.54
CA ASP A 2 -10.25 -18.82 -7.36
C ASP A 2 -9.32 -17.60 -7.53
N ASP A 3 -8.08 -17.84 -7.98
CA ASP A 3 -7.07 -16.79 -8.06
C ASP A 3 -7.43 -15.71 -9.09
N THR A 4 -8.13 -16.07 -10.16
CA THR A 4 -8.60 -15.12 -11.18
C THR A 4 -9.63 -14.15 -10.61
N ALA A 5 -10.60 -14.65 -9.83
CA ALA A 5 -11.56 -13.81 -9.13
C ALA A 5 -10.86 -12.94 -8.07
N PHE A 6 -9.82 -13.43 -7.41
CA PHE A 6 -9.07 -12.64 -6.44
C PHE A 6 -8.28 -11.48 -7.08
N GLN A 7 -7.74 -11.67 -8.28
CA GLN A 7 -7.10 -10.58 -9.03
C GLN A 7 -8.07 -9.44 -9.38
N THR A 8 -9.38 -9.68 -9.40
CA THR A 8 -10.36 -8.61 -9.69
C THR A 8 -10.43 -7.53 -8.62
N LEU A 9 -9.83 -7.78 -7.44
CA LEU A 9 -9.72 -6.81 -6.34
C LEU A 9 -8.67 -5.74 -6.59
N LEU A 10 -7.69 -6.03 -7.43
CA LEU A 10 -6.69 -5.05 -7.81
C LEU A 10 -7.33 -3.93 -8.63
N LEU A 11 -6.90 -2.69 -8.38
CA LEU A 11 -6.92 -1.59 -9.35
C LEU A 11 -6.47 -2.06 -10.74
N ARG A 12 -7.07 -1.45 -11.76
CA ARG A 12 -6.86 -1.73 -13.18
C ARG A 12 -6.61 -0.41 -13.91
N GLU A 13 -6.07 -0.47 -15.12
CA GLU A 13 -5.85 0.72 -15.94
C GLU A 13 -7.14 1.55 -16.15
N GLU A 14 -8.30 0.88 -16.28
CA GLU A 14 -9.61 1.54 -16.39
C GLU A 14 -10.01 2.36 -15.15
N ASP A 15 -9.40 2.09 -14.00
CA ASP A 15 -9.61 2.85 -12.77
C ASP A 15 -8.73 4.08 -12.69
N LEU A 16 -7.75 4.26 -13.58
CA LEU A 16 -6.73 5.31 -13.52
C LEU A 16 -7.02 6.40 -14.55
N GLU A 17 -6.49 7.60 -14.33
CA GLU A 17 -6.52 8.63 -15.36
C GLU A 17 -5.80 8.18 -16.65
N GLU A 18 -6.16 8.80 -17.78
CA GLU A 18 -5.49 8.56 -19.05
C GLU A 18 -3.98 8.80 -18.91
N SER A 19 -3.15 7.80 -19.27
CA SER A 19 -1.67 7.77 -19.33
C SER A 19 -0.95 6.80 -18.38
N PHE A 20 -1.67 6.04 -17.55
CA PHE A 20 -1.05 4.94 -16.81
C PHE A 20 -0.92 3.67 -17.64
N PHE A 21 0.15 2.92 -17.39
CA PHE A 21 0.42 1.62 -18.00
C PHE A 21 0.76 0.62 -16.90
N GLY A 22 0.20 -0.59 -17.00
CA GLY A 22 0.53 -1.70 -16.12
C GLY A 22 1.97 -2.17 -16.32
N GLU A 23 2.67 -2.36 -15.21
CA GLU A 23 4.01 -2.93 -15.16
C GLU A 23 4.03 -4.19 -14.32
N GLU A 24 5.00 -5.07 -14.60
CA GLU A 24 5.30 -6.18 -13.70
C GLU A 24 5.73 -5.63 -12.33
N PRO A 25 5.14 -6.09 -11.22
CA PRO A 25 5.56 -5.73 -9.87
C PRO A 25 7.08 -5.96 -9.70
N SER A 26 7.84 -4.87 -9.70
CA SER A 26 9.30 -4.93 -9.76
C SER A 26 9.92 -5.13 -8.37
N ALA A 27 11.01 -5.91 -8.31
CA ALA A 27 11.90 -6.01 -7.14
C ALA A 27 12.60 -4.68 -6.80
N ALA A 28 12.40 -3.60 -7.56
CA ALA A 28 12.90 -2.26 -7.20
C ALA A 28 12.31 -1.71 -5.88
N TYR A 29 11.27 -2.36 -5.35
CA TYR A 29 10.54 -1.93 -4.15
C TYR A 29 10.80 -2.81 -2.92
N ASP A 30 12.00 -3.37 -2.76
CA ASP A 30 12.41 -4.05 -1.51
C ASP A 30 13.27 -3.09 -0.66
N PRO A 31 12.70 -2.08 0.00
CA PRO A 31 13.47 -1.24 0.88
C PRO A 31 14.05 -2.06 2.03
N SER A 32 15.24 -1.65 2.48
CA SER A 32 15.80 -2.04 3.76
C SER A 32 15.78 -0.85 4.72
N PHE A 33 15.47 -1.12 5.99
CA PHE A 33 15.54 -0.07 7.01
C PHE A 33 17.00 0.27 7.33
N VAL A 34 17.32 1.56 7.36
CA VAL A 34 18.65 2.08 7.68
C VAL A 34 18.69 2.66 9.09
N SER A 35 17.82 3.62 9.40
CA SER A 35 17.84 4.37 10.68
C SER A 35 16.55 5.14 10.94
N GLY A 36 16.40 5.69 12.15
CA GLY A 36 15.24 6.51 12.56
C GLY A 36 14.37 5.82 13.60
N ASP A 37 13.07 6.08 13.59
CA ASP A 37 12.13 5.46 14.52
C ASP A 37 12.07 3.94 14.32
N GLU A 38 12.04 3.15 15.39
CA GLU A 38 12.02 1.68 15.30
C GLU A 38 10.75 1.16 14.60
N SER A 39 9.64 1.88 14.76
CA SER A 39 8.41 1.65 13.99
C SER A 39 8.60 1.78 12.48
N GLY A 40 9.59 2.55 12.01
CA GLY A 40 9.95 2.61 10.60
C GLY A 40 10.49 1.28 10.07
N ARG A 41 11.18 0.49 10.91
CA ARG A 41 11.59 -0.87 10.54
C ARG A 41 10.38 -1.76 10.34
N ALA A 42 9.42 -1.71 11.28
CA ALA A 42 8.18 -2.47 11.16
C ALA A 42 7.40 -2.10 9.89
N ILE A 43 7.33 -0.80 9.54
CA ILE A 43 6.72 -0.36 8.27
C ILE A 43 7.41 -1.01 7.07
N VAL A 44 8.75 -0.94 6.98
CA VAL A 44 9.51 -1.54 5.88
C VAL A 44 9.28 -3.06 5.79
N ASP A 45 9.38 -3.76 6.91
CA ASP A 45 9.24 -5.23 6.96
C ASP A 45 7.81 -5.66 6.57
N LEU A 46 6.78 -4.96 7.07
CA LEU A 46 5.37 -5.24 6.75
C LEU A 46 5.06 -4.92 5.29
N THR A 47 5.58 -3.81 4.74
CA THR A 47 5.40 -3.48 3.32
C THR A 47 6.05 -4.53 2.43
N ASN A 48 7.29 -4.95 2.72
CA ASN A 48 7.95 -6.02 1.98
C ASN A 48 7.14 -7.32 2.04
N MET A 49 6.67 -7.69 3.23
CA MET A 49 5.87 -8.89 3.43
C MET A 49 4.58 -8.86 2.59
N LEU A 50 3.88 -7.73 2.56
CA LEU A 50 2.65 -7.54 1.79
C LEU A 50 2.89 -7.45 0.28
N THR A 51 3.99 -6.84 -0.16
CA THR A 51 4.39 -6.76 -1.57
C THR A 51 4.66 -8.14 -2.17
N HIS A 52 5.24 -9.04 -1.38
CA HIS A 52 5.61 -10.39 -1.83
C HIS A 52 4.61 -11.47 -1.44
N GLY A 53 3.58 -11.14 -0.66
CA GLY A 53 2.64 -12.11 -0.11
C GLY A 53 3.32 -13.19 0.74
N THR A 54 4.40 -12.86 1.45
CA THR A 54 5.27 -13.84 2.14
C THR A 54 4.84 -14.18 3.56
N HIS A 55 3.72 -13.61 4.03
CA HIS A 55 3.19 -13.96 5.35
C HIS A 55 2.87 -15.47 5.42
N PRO A 56 3.25 -16.19 6.50
CA PRO A 56 2.97 -17.63 6.62
C PRO A 56 1.48 -18.00 6.54
N GLU A 57 0.62 -17.08 7.00
CA GLU A 57 -0.84 -17.24 6.95
C GLU A 57 -1.48 -16.64 5.68
N ALA A 58 -0.70 -16.12 4.72
CA ALA A 58 -1.25 -15.66 3.45
C ALA A 58 -1.76 -16.86 2.65
N THR A 59 -3.03 -16.84 2.26
CA THR A 59 -3.66 -17.90 1.46
C THR A 59 -3.83 -17.51 0.00
N GLN A 60 -3.97 -16.21 -0.28
CA GLN A 60 -3.97 -15.64 -1.63
C GLN A 60 -3.28 -14.28 -1.58
N HIS A 61 -2.56 -13.94 -2.65
CA HIS A 61 -1.87 -12.67 -2.81
C HIS A 61 -1.96 -12.23 -4.28
N ALA A 62 -2.18 -10.93 -4.48
CA ALA A 62 -2.13 -10.31 -5.79
C ALA A 62 -1.55 -8.90 -5.65
N SER A 63 -0.76 -8.49 -6.62
CA SER A 63 -0.19 -7.14 -6.69
C SER A 63 -0.28 -6.56 -8.10
N ALA A 64 -0.36 -5.23 -8.18
CA ALA A 64 -0.35 -4.49 -9.44
C ALA A 64 0.49 -3.23 -9.29
N LEU A 65 1.27 -2.92 -10.32
CA LEU A 65 2.06 -1.71 -10.45
C LEU A 65 1.62 -0.95 -11.70
N PHE A 66 1.43 0.36 -11.56
CA PHE A 66 1.11 1.25 -12.66
C PHE A 66 2.02 2.47 -12.61
N THR A 67 2.56 2.85 -13.75
CA THR A 67 3.36 4.07 -13.89
C THR A 67 2.82 4.95 -15.03
N ASN A 68 3.21 6.21 -15.04
CA ASN A 68 2.93 7.08 -16.18
C ASN A 68 4.15 7.92 -16.58
N VAL A 69 4.03 8.58 -17.75
CA VAL A 69 5.12 9.37 -18.35
C VAL A 69 5.57 10.58 -17.52
N VAL A 70 4.76 11.03 -16.57
CA VAL A 70 5.11 12.14 -15.66
C VAL A 70 5.74 11.66 -14.34
N GLY A 71 6.01 10.35 -14.23
CA GLY A 71 6.67 9.74 -13.08
C GLY A 71 5.75 9.50 -11.87
N SER A 72 4.45 9.45 -12.09
CA SER A 72 3.49 8.96 -11.09
C SER A 72 3.56 7.45 -10.99
N VAL A 73 3.30 6.93 -9.80
CA VAL A 73 3.37 5.49 -9.51
C VAL A 73 2.18 5.11 -8.64
N ILE A 74 1.52 4.00 -8.95
CA ILE A 74 0.49 3.40 -8.12
C ILE A 74 0.87 1.95 -7.94
N PHE A 75 1.02 1.54 -6.68
CA PHE A 75 1.27 0.17 -6.30
C PHE A 75 0.13 -0.30 -5.42
N HIS A 76 -0.44 -1.46 -5.73
CA HIS A 76 -1.57 -2.00 -5.00
C HIS A 76 -1.35 -3.47 -4.70
N ASN A 77 -1.42 -3.83 -3.42
CA ASN A 77 -1.37 -5.22 -2.97
C ASN A 77 -2.69 -5.59 -2.33
N VAL A 78 -3.14 -6.80 -2.58
CA VAL A 78 -4.28 -7.42 -1.90
C VAL A 78 -3.85 -8.79 -1.40
N THR A 79 -3.99 -9.02 -0.10
CA THR A 79 -3.62 -10.28 0.54
C THR A 79 -4.78 -10.81 1.35
N ARG A 80 -5.15 -12.08 1.13
CA ARG A 80 -6.06 -12.83 1.98
C ARG A 80 -5.25 -13.62 2.99
N PHE A 81 -5.67 -13.57 4.25
CA PHE A 81 -5.04 -14.30 5.33
C PHE A 81 -5.97 -15.39 5.86
N GLY A 82 -5.40 -16.49 6.36
CA GLY A 82 -6.09 -17.41 7.22
C GLY A 82 -6.23 -16.86 8.64
N ASN A 83 -7.13 -17.47 9.42
CA ASN A 83 -7.26 -17.23 10.87
C ASN A 83 -7.51 -15.75 11.21
N GLN A 84 -6.99 -15.27 12.35
CA GLN A 84 -7.08 -13.86 12.77
C GLN A 84 -5.90 -13.00 12.25
N ALA A 85 -5.07 -13.53 11.36
CA ALA A 85 -3.83 -12.88 10.94
C ALA A 85 -4.08 -11.56 10.19
N CYS A 86 -5.14 -11.45 9.40
CA CYS A 86 -5.48 -10.19 8.72
C CYS A 86 -5.63 -9.02 9.71
N ARG A 87 -6.37 -9.26 10.81
CA ARG A 87 -6.55 -8.25 11.87
C ARG A 87 -5.26 -7.93 12.60
N GLN A 88 -4.44 -8.93 12.89
CA GLN A 88 -3.13 -8.73 13.54
C GLN A 88 -2.21 -7.87 12.67
N VAL A 89 -2.08 -8.21 11.38
CA VAL A 89 -1.26 -7.42 10.43
C VAL A 89 -1.81 -6.00 10.29
N PHE A 90 -3.13 -5.82 10.24
CA PHE A 90 -3.75 -4.48 10.21
C PHE A 90 -3.45 -3.66 11.49
N GLU A 91 -3.53 -4.28 12.66
CA GLU A 91 -3.22 -3.62 13.94
C GLU A 91 -1.72 -3.28 14.04
N GLU A 92 -0.84 -4.16 13.58
CA GLU A 92 0.61 -3.96 13.55
C GLU A 92 0.99 -2.80 12.61
N ILE A 93 0.48 -2.78 11.38
CA ILE A 93 0.77 -1.68 10.45
C ILE A 93 0.17 -0.36 10.95
N SER A 94 -1.03 -0.37 11.52
CA SER A 94 -1.66 0.82 12.09
C SER A 94 -0.87 1.38 13.27
N ALA A 95 -0.39 0.52 14.17
CA ALA A 95 0.46 0.91 15.29
C ALA A 95 1.81 1.45 14.81
N ALA A 96 2.48 0.75 13.89
CA ALA A 96 3.75 1.19 13.33
C ALA A 96 3.62 2.55 12.63
N VAL A 97 2.58 2.76 11.82
CA VAL A 97 2.31 4.05 11.18
C VAL A 97 2.02 5.14 12.20
N ARG A 98 1.22 4.87 13.23
CA ARG A 98 0.90 5.84 14.30
C ARG A 98 2.16 6.30 15.02
N ASP A 99 3.03 5.35 15.38
CA ASP A 99 4.18 5.60 16.26
C ASP A 99 5.41 6.10 15.48
N CYS A 100 5.42 5.96 14.14
CA CYS A 100 6.48 6.46 13.28
C CYS A 100 6.28 7.93 12.89
N THR A 101 7.30 8.76 13.13
CA THR A 101 7.37 10.15 12.64
C THR A 101 8.33 10.26 11.46
N HIS A 102 9.49 9.59 11.53
CA HIS A 102 10.51 9.63 10.48
C HIS A 102 11.39 8.37 10.49
N TYR A 103 11.84 7.96 9.31
CA TYR A 103 12.81 6.88 9.15
C TYR A 103 13.57 7.03 7.83
N ARG A 104 14.69 6.33 7.72
CA ARG A 104 15.48 6.23 6.50
C ARG A 104 15.43 4.79 6.00
N MET A 105 15.23 4.65 4.70
CA MET A 105 15.31 3.35 4.01
C MET A 105 16.25 3.43 2.82
N GLU A 106 16.78 2.28 2.41
CA GLU A 106 17.63 2.12 1.23
C GLU A 106 16.93 1.18 0.24
N LEU A 107 16.82 1.61 -1.01
CA LEU A 107 16.33 0.79 -2.11
C LEU A 107 17.41 -0.16 -2.64
N ASN A 108 17.02 -1.17 -3.41
CA ASN A 108 17.92 -2.19 -3.95
C ASN A 108 19.04 -1.66 -4.86
N ASP A 109 18.88 -0.46 -5.43
CA ASP A 109 19.90 0.22 -6.24
C ASP A 109 20.88 1.07 -5.40
N GLY A 110 20.75 1.03 -4.06
CA GLY A 110 21.57 1.78 -3.11
C GLY A 110 21.08 3.21 -2.85
N VAL A 111 19.94 3.62 -3.43
CA VAL A 111 19.36 4.94 -3.17
C VAL A 111 18.78 4.99 -1.76
N GLN A 112 19.24 5.95 -0.95
CA GLN A 112 18.68 6.20 0.38
C GLN A 112 17.64 7.31 0.35
N LEU A 113 16.50 7.05 1.02
CA LEU A 113 15.37 7.94 1.13
C LEU A 113 15.12 8.27 2.60
N ASP A 114 15.08 9.55 2.93
CA ASP A 114 14.55 10.04 4.21
C ASP A 114 13.03 10.16 4.10
N ILE A 115 12.30 9.44 4.93
CA ILE A 115 10.84 9.36 4.93
C ILE A 115 10.30 10.07 6.18
N THR A 116 9.40 11.03 5.99
CA THR A 116 8.74 11.77 7.07
C THR A 116 7.23 11.64 6.96
N LYS A 117 6.54 11.32 8.06
CA LYS A 117 5.09 11.30 8.11
C LYS A 117 4.54 12.71 8.05
N VAL A 118 3.67 12.98 7.08
CA VAL A 118 3.01 14.28 6.89
C VAL A 118 1.66 14.32 7.59
N GLY A 119 0.93 13.20 7.57
CA GLY A 119 -0.38 13.12 8.21
C GLY A 119 -0.95 11.72 8.15
N GLN A 120 -1.94 11.46 8.99
CA GLN A 120 -2.70 10.22 9.04
C GLN A 120 -4.15 10.56 9.34
N GLU A 121 -5.09 9.91 8.65
CA GLU A 121 -6.51 10.08 8.87
C GLU A 121 -7.29 8.78 8.68
N PRO A 122 -8.38 8.56 9.42
CA PRO A 122 -9.25 7.41 9.20
C PRO A 122 -9.97 7.53 7.86
N ILE A 123 -10.21 6.38 7.22
CA ILE A 123 -11.16 6.25 6.12
C ILE A 123 -12.32 5.39 6.67
N SER A 124 -13.56 5.73 6.34
CA SER A 124 -14.74 4.98 6.85
C SER A 124 -15.17 3.90 5.86
N VAL A 125 -14.25 2.97 5.53
CA VAL A 125 -14.48 1.85 4.59
C VAL A 125 -13.97 0.54 5.21
N GLY A 126 -14.60 -0.59 4.85
CA GLY A 126 -14.26 -1.91 5.38
C GLY A 126 -14.58 -2.07 6.88
N ASP A 127 -13.91 -3.01 7.53
CA ASP A 127 -13.98 -3.21 8.99
C ASP A 127 -12.93 -2.35 9.74
N GLY A 128 -11.94 -1.83 8.99
CA GLY A 128 -10.96 -0.86 9.46
C GLY A 128 -10.17 -0.30 8.29
N SER A 129 -9.99 1.02 8.23
CA SER A 129 -9.13 1.65 7.22
C SER A 129 -8.55 2.99 7.66
N PHE A 130 -7.42 3.33 7.06
CA PHE A 130 -6.78 4.63 7.26
C PHE A 130 -5.97 5.03 6.02
N MET A 131 -5.77 6.34 5.87
CA MET A 131 -4.79 6.93 4.96
C MET A 131 -3.61 7.47 5.77
N VAL A 132 -2.41 7.34 5.21
CA VAL A 132 -1.22 8.05 5.69
C VAL A 132 -0.50 8.72 4.53
N ARG A 133 -0.02 9.94 4.76
CA ARG A 133 0.77 10.71 3.81
C ARG A 133 2.23 10.74 4.26
N TRP A 134 3.13 10.52 3.32
CA TRP A 134 4.57 10.51 3.52
C TRP A 134 5.25 11.49 2.58
N LEU A 135 6.31 12.12 3.07
CA LEU A 135 7.25 12.87 2.28
C LEU A 135 8.57 12.11 2.27
N SER A 136 8.99 11.67 1.08
CA SER A 136 10.29 11.07 0.84
C SER A 136 11.23 12.12 0.25
N THR A 137 12.44 12.23 0.79
CA THR A 137 13.48 13.12 0.25
C THR A 137 14.73 12.33 -0.11
N VAL A 138 15.24 12.56 -1.32
CA VAL A 138 16.50 12.03 -1.84
C VAL A 138 17.22 13.15 -2.58
N GLU A 139 18.42 13.51 -2.12
CA GLU A 139 19.18 14.65 -2.63
C GLU A 139 18.34 15.94 -2.75
N HIS A 140 18.06 16.39 -3.98
CA HIS A 140 17.24 17.57 -4.27
C HIS A 140 15.78 17.24 -4.60
N PHE A 141 15.42 15.96 -4.66
CA PHE A 141 14.08 15.50 -4.97
C PHE A 141 13.22 15.36 -3.72
N ARG A 142 11.95 15.76 -3.87
CA ARG A 142 10.90 15.59 -2.87
C ARG A 142 9.77 14.83 -3.53
N ILE A 143 9.36 13.73 -2.92
CA ILE A 143 8.34 12.84 -3.43
C ILE A 143 7.27 12.72 -2.35
N GLU A 144 6.05 13.14 -2.65
CA GLU A 144 4.91 12.91 -1.77
C GLU A 144 4.25 11.59 -2.18
N THR A 145 3.95 10.76 -1.19
CA THR A 145 3.19 9.52 -1.37
C THR A 145 2.06 9.43 -0.37
N SER A 146 1.02 8.69 -0.73
CA SER A 146 -0.10 8.36 0.15
C SER A 146 -0.32 6.87 0.17
N TRP A 147 -0.49 6.30 1.35
CA TRP A 147 -0.89 4.91 1.51
C TRP A 147 -2.32 4.85 2.02
N VAL A 148 -3.11 3.97 1.42
CA VAL A 148 -4.46 3.64 1.84
C VAL A 148 -4.44 2.18 2.24
N ILE A 149 -4.82 1.90 3.48
CA ILE A 149 -4.87 0.55 4.03
C ILE A 149 -6.31 0.26 4.40
N VAL A 150 -6.87 -0.82 3.85
CA VAL A 150 -8.23 -1.28 4.11
C VAL A 150 -8.20 -2.75 4.52
N MET A 151 -8.84 -3.05 5.64
CA MET A 151 -9.12 -4.40 6.10
C MET A 151 -10.62 -4.68 5.95
N LYS A 152 -10.95 -5.83 5.37
CA LYS A 152 -12.32 -6.35 5.33
C LYS A 152 -12.29 -7.87 5.50
N ASP A 153 -12.96 -8.37 6.54
CA ASP A 153 -12.97 -9.79 6.91
C ASP A 153 -11.55 -10.37 7.02
N ASP A 154 -11.14 -11.17 6.03
CA ASP A 154 -9.85 -11.84 5.95
C ASP A 154 -8.90 -11.22 4.90
N ILE A 155 -9.26 -10.08 4.32
CA ILE A 155 -8.53 -9.42 3.23
C ILE A 155 -7.96 -8.08 3.69
N LEU A 156 -6.67 -7.86 3.39
CA LEU A 156 -5.99 -6.57 3.51
C LEU A 156 -5.67 -6.04 2.10
N SER A 157 -6.12 -4.82 1.81
CA SER A 157 -5.74 -4.04 0.63
C SER A 157 -4.84 -2.88 1.05
N LEU A 158 -3.70 -2.73 0.37
CA LEU A 158 -2.77 -1.62 0.55
C LEU A 158 -2.50 -0.96 -0.80
N VAL A 159 -2.92 0.29 -0.96
CA VAL A 159 -2.62 1.11 -2.14
C VAL A 159 -1.58 2.17 -1.75
N ASN A 160 -0.40 2.14 -2.36
CA ASN A 160 0.63 3.17 -2.27
C ASN A 160 0.61 4.00 -3.55
N THR A 161 0.41 5.30 -3.44
CA THR A 161 0.31 6.21 -4.57
C THR A 161 1.32 7.34 -4.49
N ARG A 162 1.93 7.64 -5.64
CA ARG A 162 2.65 8.87 -5.96
C ARG A 162 1.90 9.51 -7.11
N VAL A 163 0.88 10.30 -6.81
CA VAL A 163 0.13 11.11 -7.80
C VAL A 163 0.07 12.56 -7.32
N PRO A 164 0.15 13.55 -8.22
CA PRO A 164 0.12 14.96 -7.82
C PRO A 164 -1.22 15.41 -7.26
N ASP A 165 -2.33 14.84 -7.72
CA ASP A 165 -3.68 15.24 -7.31
C ASP A 165 -4.18 14.41 -6.11
N GLU A 166 -4.44 15.09 -4.99
CA GLU A 166 -5.03 14.48 -3.80
C GLU A 166 -6.45 13.93 -4.06
N SER A 167 -7.21 14.54 -4.97
CA SER A 167 -8.56 14.11 -5.28
C SER A 167 -8.56 12.71 -5.90
N GLU A 168 -7.56 12.43 -6.73
CA GLU A 168 -7.34 11.15 -7.37
C GLU A 168 -6.92 10.08 -6.35
N ILE A 169 -6.03 10.42 -5.41
CA ILE A 169 -5.64 9.53 -4.32
C ILE A 169 -6.87 9.03 -3.56
N ARG A 170 -7.77 9.97 -3.19
CA ARG A 170 -9.01 9.65 -2.47
C ARG A 170 -10.00 8.85 -3.32
N ARG A 171 -10.03 9.06 -4.65
CA ARG A 171 -10.86 8.27 -5.56
C ARG A 171 -10.38 6.83 -5.64
N LEU A 172 -9.08 6.62 -5.85
CA LEU A 172 -8.47 5.29 -5.89
C LEU A 172 -8.63 4.55 -4.55
N ALA A 173 -8.49 5.27 -3.43
CA ALA A 173 -8.75 4.76 -2.10
C ALA A 173 -10.16 4.16 -1.96
N ARG A 174 -11.17 4.89 -2.46
CA ARG A 174 -12.57 4.43 -2.45
C ARG A 174 -12.77 3.22 -3.32
N ILE A 175 -12.27 3.23 -4.57
CA ILE A 175 -12.40 2.09 -5.48
C ILE A 175 -11.80 0.81 -4.88
N ALA A 176 -10.58 0.90 -4.34
CA ALA A 176 -9.93 -0.24 -3.70
C ALA A 176 -10.74 -0.73 -2.50
N GLY A 177 -11.21 0.18 -1.64
CA GLY A 177 -12.04 -0.16 -0.48
C GLY A 177 -13.42 -0.73 -0.82
N ASP A 178 -14.07 -0.24 -1.87
CA ASP A 178 -15.36 -0.73 -2.35
C ASP A 178 -15.19 -2.17 -2.89
N ARG A 179 -14.12 -2.45 -3.64
CA ARG A 179 -13.85 -3.81 -4.15
C ARG A 179 -13.69 -4.85 -3.06
N VAL A 180 -12.96 -4.54 -1.99
CA VAL A 180 -12.86 -5.48 -0.86
C VAL A 180 -14.14 -5.57 -0.05
N SER A 181 -14.96 -4.51 -0.01
CA SER A 181 -16.25 -4.51 0.70
C SER A 181 -17.33 -5.30 -0.05
N ASP A 182 -17.46 -5.09 -1.36
CA ASP A 182 -18.47 -5.69 -2.24
C ASP A 182 -18.28 -7.20 -2.43
N LEU A 183 -17.07 -7.72 -2.18
CA LEU A 183 -16.81 -9.17 -2.16
C LEU A 183 -17.68 -9.97 -1.19
N THR A 184 -18.23 -9.30 -0.18
CA THR A 184 -19.00 -9.95 0.90
C THR A 184 -20.50 -9.66 0.79
N GLY A 185 -20.93 -8.89 -0.23
CA GLY A 185 -22.31 -8.49 -0.42
C GLY A 185 -22.73 -8.48 -1.88
N THR A 186 -23.58 -9.43 -2.26
CA THR A 186 -24.68 -9.12 -3.19
C THR A 186 -25.40 -7.85 -2.69
N PRO A 187 -25.86 -6.94 -3.57
CA PRO A 187 -26.59 -5.72 -3.18
C PRO A 187 -27.68 -5.94 -2.12
#